data_AF-A0AAD4HCC9-F1
#
_entry.id   AF-A0AAD4HCC9-F1
#
_cell.length_a   1.000
_cell.length_b   1.000
_cell.length_c   1.000
_cell.angle_alpha   90.00
_cell.angle_beta   90.00
_cell.angle_gamma   90.00
#
_symmetry.space_group_name_H-M   'P 1'
#
loop_
_entity.id
_entity.type
_entity.pdbx_description
1 polymer ?
#
loop_
_entity_poly.entity_id
_entity_poly.type
_entity_poly.pdbx_seq_one_letter_code
_entity_poly.pdbx_strand_id
1 'polypeptide(L)'
;MGTGPSTRITRRQLPVTPAYAFTNFKAQGQTIDHDLVDIGRTTCFRLSPFNAYVTLSRSHGRECIHLLRDFDNDLFLQHPNEDLRIEDNRIERLAEETKKRFSRTDSLTENKVP
;
A
#
# COMPACT_ATOMS: atom_id res chain seq x y z
N MET A 1 37.29 -23.75 9.67
CA MET A 1 36.06 -22.98 9.36
C MET A 1 35.95 -22.90 7.85
N GLY A 2 34.99 -23.60 7.24
CA GLY A 2 34.93 -23.79 5.79
C GLY A 2 34.41 -22.56 5.06
N THR A 3 35.18 -22.07 4.09
CA THR A 3 34.73 -21.10 3.08
C THR A 3 33.89 -21.85 2.05
N GLY A 4 32.57 -21.80 2.19
CA GLY A 4 31.65 -22.36 1.20
C GLY A 4 31.84 -21.69 -0.18
N PRO A 5 31.56 -22.39 -1.29
CA PRO A 5 31.75 -21.82 -2.62
C PRO A 5 30.77 -20.66 -2.87
N SER A 6 31.32 -19.46 -3.07
CA SER A 6 30.55 -18.28 -3.48
C SER A 6 30.21 -18.39 -4.97
N THR A 7 28.95 -18.71 -5.28
CA THR A 7 28.48 -18.80 -6.67
C THR A 7 27.80 -17.49 -7.06
N ARG A 8 28.41 -16.75 -8.00
CA ARG A 8 27.82 -15.53 -8.57
C ARG A 8 27.04 -15.87 -9.83
N ILE A 9 25.71 -15.86 -9.73
CA ILE A 9 24.83 -16.11 -10.89
C ILE A 9 24.57 -14.79 -11.62
N THR A 10 24.76 -14.78 -12.94
CA THR A 10 24.41 -13.65 -13.80
C THR A 10 23.33 -14.06 -14.79
N ARG A 11 22.42 -13.15 -15.12
CA ARG A 11 21.34 -13.37 -16.08
C ARG A 11 21.34 -12.26 -17.12
N ARG A 12 21.38 -12.64 -18.41
CA ARG A 12 21.20 -11.73 -19.54
C ARG A 12 19.86 -12.04 -20.20
N GLN A 13 18.96 -11.07 -20.21
CA GLN A 13 17.64 -11.18 -20.81
C GLN A 13 17.16 -9.78 -21.23
N LEU A 14 16.25 -9.70 -22.20
CA LEU A 14 15.56 -8.44 -22.51
C LEU A 14 14.79 -7.95 -21.27
N PRO A 15 14.84 -6.65 -20.93
CA PRO A 15 14.17 -6.11 -19.75
C PRO A 15 12.66 -5.90 -20.01
N VAL A 16 11.98 -6.94 -20.48
CA VAL A 16 10.56 -6.93 -20.83
C VAL A 16 9.84 -8.12 -20.20
N THR A 17 8.61 -7.89 -19.76
CA THR A 17 7.72 -8.92 -19.22
C THR A 17 6.32 -8.72 -19.82
N PRO A 18 5.57 -9.79 -20.10
CA PRO A 18 4.13 -9.67 -20.38
C PRO A 18 3.46 -8.91 -19.23
N ALA A 19 2.65 -7.90 -19.55
CA ALA A 19 2.07 -6.97 -18.58
C ALA A 19 0.53 -6.97 -18.56
N TYR A 20 -0.12 -7.90 -19.28
CA TYR A 20 -1.58 -8.03 -19.25
C TYR A 20 -2.11 -8.54 -17.91
N ALA A 21 -1.30 -9.30 -17.18
CA ALA A 21 -1.59 -9.74 -15.82
C ALA A 21 -0.31 -9.66 -15.00
N PHE A 22 -0.39 -9.03 -13.84
CA PHE A 22 0.74 -8.89 -12.92
C PHE A 22 0.26 -8.93 -11.48
N THR A 23 1.18 -9.26 -10.58
CA THR A 23 0.88 -9.33 -9.16
C THR A 23 0.79 -7.94 -8.55
N ASN A 24 0.06 -7.81 -7.46
CA ASN A 24 -0.04 -6.58 -6.67
C ASN A 24 1.33 -6.02 -6.25
N PHE A 25 2.34 -6.87 -6.01
CA PHE A 25 3.72 -6.47 -5.72
C PHE A 25 4.37 -5.73 -6.90
N LYS A 26 4.06 -6.13 -8.14
CA LYS A 26 4.54 -5.46 -9.36
C LYS A 26 3.70 -4.23 -9.70
N ALA A 27 2.43 -4.22 -9.32
CA ALA A 27 1.52 -3.09 -9.44
C ALA A 27 1.83 -1.95 -8.44
N GLN A 28 2.59 -2.23 -7.39
CA GLN A 28 2.77 -1.28 -6.29
C GLN A 28 3.42 0.02 -6.77
N GLY A 29 2.77 1.16 -6.50
CA GLY A 29 3.24 2.48 -6.91
C GLY A 29 2.87 2.87 -8.34
N GLN A 30 2.04 2.07 -9.03
CA GLN A 30 1.49 2.40 -10.32
C GLN A 30 0.02 2.83 -10.19
N THR A 31 -0.41 3.70 -11.09
CA THR A 31 -1.83 4.01 -11.30
C THR A 31 -2.25 3.35 -12.61
N ILE A 32 -3.37 2.63 -12.58
CA ILE A 32 -3.91 1.85 -13.70
C ILE A 32 -5.30 2.41 -14.00
N ASP A 33 -5.50 2.89 -15.23
CA ASP A 33 -6.75 3.58 -15.59
C ASP A 33 -7.99 2.67 -15.52
N HIS A 34 -7.84 1.40 -15.91
CA HIS A 34 -8.88 0.38 -15.85
C HIS A 34 -8.26 -0.96 -15.46
N ASP A 35 -8.72 -1.56 -14.37
CA ASP A 35 -8.18 -2.81 -13.85
C ASP A 35 -9.25 -3.88 -13.57
N LEU A 36 -8.84 -5.13 -13.77
CA LEU A 36 -9.59 -6.31 -13.40
C LEU A 36 -8.84 -7.02 -12.28
N VAL A 37 -9.44 -6.99 -11.09
CA VAL A 37 -8.80 -7.38 -9.84
C VAL A 37 -9.32 -8.74 -9.39
N ASP A 38 -8.39 -9.67 -9.17
CA ASP A 38 -8.69 -10.97 -8.57
C ASP A 38 -8.27 -10.98 -7.10
N ILE A 39 -9.24 -10.80 -6.21
CA ILE A 39 -9.07 -10.87 -4.75
C ILE A 39 -9.85 -12.04 -4.14
N GLY A 40 -10.30 -12.98 -4.98
CA GLY A 40 -11.02 -14.16 -4.54
C GLY A 40 -10.14 -15.07 -3.68
N ARG A 41 -10.79 -15.81 -2.77
CA ARG A 41 -10.07 -16.76 -1.90
C ARG A 41 -9.46 -17.88 -2.73
N THR A 42 -8.14 -18.03 -2.66
CA THR A 42 -7.43 -19.14 -3.32
C THR A 42 -7.35 -20.35 -2.39
N THR A 43 -7.27 -21.55 -2.95
CA THR A 43 -7.18 -22.81 -2.17
C THR A 43 -5.86 -22.96 -1.43
N CYS A 44 -4.80 -22.31 -1.92
CA CYS A 44 -3.43 -22.49 -1.40
C CYS A 44 -2.97 -21.34 -0.48
N PHE A 45 -3.55 -20.15 -0.61
CA PHE A 45 -3.10 -18.97 0.14
C PHE A 45 -4.26 -18.02 0.45
N ARG A 46 -4.23 -17.43 1.65
CA ARG A 46 -5.16 -16.36 2.04
C ARG A 46 -4.57 -15.03 1.65
N LEU A 47 -5.33 -14.25 0.88
CA LEU A 47 -4.96 -12.87 0.58
C LEU A 47 -4.98 -12.04 1.88
N SER A 48 -3.96 -11.20 2.09
CA SER A 48 -3.95 -10.27 3.22
C SER A 48 -4.79 -9.02 2.90
N PRO A 49 -5.38 -8.36 3.92
CA PRO A 49 -6.08 -7.09 3.72
C PRO A 49 -5.20 -6.03 3.04
N PHE A 50 -3.90 -6.00 3.35
CA PHE A 50 -2.94 -5.09 2.74
C PHE A 50 -2.76 -5.35 1.24
N ASN A 51 -2.66 -6.62 0.83
CA ASN A 51 -2.54 -6.97 -0.58
C ASN A 51 -3.79 -6.58 -1.38
N ALA A 52 -4.97 -6.76 -0.78
CA ALA A 52 -6.23 -6.32 -1.35
C ALA A 52 -6.27 -4.79 -1.49
N TYR A 53 -5.91 -4.06 -0.44
CA TYR A 53 -5.81 -2.60 -0.45
C TYR A 53 -4.86 -2.08 -1.54
N VAL A 54 -3.64 -2.65 -1.62
CA VAL A 54 -2.65 -2.26 -2.64
C VAL A 54 -3.19 -2.45 -4.05
N THR A 55 -3.96 -3.51 -4.29
CA THR A 55 -4.52 -3.81 -5.61
C THR A 55 -5.67 -2.87 -5.96
N LEU A 56 -6.60 -2.65 -5.02
CA LEU A 56 -7.76 -1.77 -5.24
C LEU A 56 -7.35 -0.29 -5.36
N SER A 57 -6.29 0.12 -4.66
CA SER A 57 -5.79 1.51 -4.70
C SER A 57 -4.93 1.83 -5.92
N ARG A 58 -4.94 1.00 -6.97
CA ARG A 58 -4.25 1.30 -8.24
C ARG A 58 -5.14 2.05 -9.21
N SER A 59 -6.44 1.95 -9.06
CA SER A 59 -7.40 2.58 -9.96
C SER A 59 -8.05 3.81 -9.32
N HIS A 60 -8.62 4.66 -10.16
CA HIS A 60 -9.14 5.97 -9.76
C HIS A 60 -10.50 5.93 -9.08
N GLY A 61 -11.29 4.88 -9.29
CA GLY A 61 -12.67 4.84 -8.84
C GLY A 61 -13.38 3.53 -9.15
N ARG A 62 -14.62 3.41 -8.66
CA ARG A 62 -15.43 2.19 -8.79
C ARG A 62 -15.78 1.88 -10.24
N GLU A 63 -15.92 2.89 -11.07
CA GLU A 63 -16.18 2.80 -12.51
C GLU A 63 -15.01 2.19 -13.29
N CYS A 64 -13.81 2.22 -12.71
CA CYS A 64 -12.59 1.74 -13.33
C CYS A 64 -12.10 0.40 -12.75
N ILE A 65 -12.68 -0.07 -11.64
CA ILE A 65 -12.30 -1.33 -10.96
C ILE A 65 -13.38 -2.38 -11.17
N HIS A 66 -13.00 -3.51 -11.77
CA HIS A 66 -13.85 -4.69 -11.83
C HIS A 66 -13.25 -5.83 -11.00
N LEU A 67 -14.10 -6.55 -10.25
CA LEU A 67 -13.70 -7.74 -9.52
C LEU A 67 -13.94 -8.97 -10.39
N LEU A 68 -12.94 -9.84 -10.52
CA LEU A 68 -13.05 -11.05 -11.34
C LEU A 68 -14.03 -12.07 -10.74
N ARG A 69 -14.15 -12.10 -9.41
CA ARG A 69 -15.01 -13.01 -8.63
C ARG A 69 -15.25 -12.45 -7.23
N ASP A 70 -16.22 -13.03 -6.53
CA ASP A 70 -16.52 -12.68 -5.13
C ASP A 70 -15.33 -12.97 -4.20
N PHE A 71 -15.28 -12.23 -3.10
CA PHE A 71 -14.24 -12.32 -2.08
C PHE A 71 -14.84 -12.52 -0.69
N ASP A 72 -13.99 -12.90 0.26
CA ASP A 72 -14.36 -13.14 1.65
C ASP A 72 -14.57 -11.79 2.37
N ASN A 73 -15.74 -11.52 2.94
CA ASN A 73 -16.02 -10.24 3.61
C ASN A 73 -15.05 -9.97 4.78
N ASP A 74 -14.56 -11.03 5.43
CA ASP A 74 -13.58 -10.93 6.52
C ASP A 74 -12.26 -10.27 6.07
N LEU A 75 -11.98 -10.23 4.76
CA LEU A 75 -10.78 -9.64 4.16
C LEU A 75 -10.60 -8.16 4.51
N PHE A 76 -11.68 -7.41 4.74
CA PHE A 76 -11.61 -5.97 5.07
C PHE A 76 -12.07 -5.64 6.49
N LEU A 77 -12.53 -6.64 7.24
CA LEU A 77 -13.03 -6.43 8.61
C LEU A 77 -11.95 -6.57 9.66
N GLN A 78 -10.76 -7.05 9.29
CA GLN A 78 -9.64 -7.26 10.20
C GLN A 78 -8.53 -6.25 9.92
N HIS A 79 -8.05 -5.56 10.96
CA HIS A 79 -6.89 -4.69 10.83
C HIS A 79 -5.67 -5.55 10.44
N PRO A 80 -4.92 -5.19 9.39
CA PRO A 80 -3.87 -6.06 8.84
C PRO A 80 -2.72 -6.33 9.82
N ASN A 81 -2.41 -5.38 10.72
CA ASN A 81 -1.32 -5.50 11.68
C ASN A 81 -1.50 -4.55 12.88
N GLU A 82 -1.33 -5.06 14.09
CA GLU A 82 -1.36 -4.27 15.33
C GLU A 82 -0.25 -3.22 15.44
N ASP A 83 0.96 -3.53 14.99
CA ASP A 83 2.08 -2.59 14.99
C ASP A 83 1.79 -1.37 14.11
N LEU A 84 1.17 -1.60 12.95
CA LEU A 84 0.72 -0.51 12.06
C LEU A 84 -0.37 0.33 12.72
N ARG A 85 -1.30 -0.29 13.45
CA ARG A 85 -2.35 0.42 14.17
C ARG A 85 -1.76 1.35 15.24
N ILE A 86 -0.77 0.86 15.99
CA ILE A 86 -0.05 1.65 17.00
C ILE A 86 0.68 2.82 16.34
N GLU A 87 1.31 2.57 15.19
CA GLU A 87 2.04 3.59 14.45
C GLU A 87 1.13 4.67 13.85
N ASP A 88 -0.02 4.30 13.29
CA ASP A 88 -1.02 5.24 12.79
C ASP A 88 -1.51 6.17 13.90
N ASN A 89 -1.82 5.62 15.08
CA ASN A 89 -2.19 6.41 16.27
C ASN A 89 -1.06 7.36 16.70
N ARG A 90 0.20 6.91 16.61
CA ARG A 90 1.38 7.74 16.93
C ARG A 90 1.50 8.91 15.95
N ILE A 91 1.33 8.65 14.66
CA ILE A 91 1.39 9.66 13.59
C ILE A 91 0.28 10.69 13.76
N GLU A 92 -0.95 10.24 14.06
CA GLU A 92 -2.09 11.13 14.29
C GLU A 92 -1.84 12.07 15.48
N ARG A 93 -1.33 11.53 16.59
CA ARG A 93 -0.95 12.36 17.75
C ARG A 93 0.08 13.43 17.38
N LEU A 94 1.11 13.07 16.62
CA LEU A 94 2.14 14.01 16.17
C LEU A 94 1.58 15.07 15.21
N ALA A 95 0.62 14.70 14.36
CA ALA A 95 -0.07 15.64 13.49
C ALA A 95 -0.85 16.68 14.31
N GLU A 96 -1.56 16.26 15.35
CA GLU A 96 -2.31 17.16 16.24
C GLU A 96 -1.39 18.10 17.05
N GLU A 97 -0.27 17.59 17.56
CA GLU A 97 0.75 18.43 18.22
C GLU A 97 1.32 19.48 17.25
N THR A 98 1.58 19.08 16.01
CA THR A 98 2.07 19.97 14.96
C THR A 98 1.04 21.07 14.67
N LYS A 99 -0.24 20.71 14.44
CA LYS A 99 -1.32 21.68 14.22
C LYS A 99 -1.44 22.69 15.37
N LYS A 100 -1.36 22.25 16.63
CA LYS A 100 -1.40 23.13 17.81
C LYS A 100 -0.22 24.10 17.89
N ARG A 101 0.98 23.65 17.50
CA ARG A 101 2.18 24.49 17.48
C ARG A 101 2.09 25.58 16.43
N PHE A 102 1.62 25.25 15.23
CA PHE A 102 1.53 26.21 14.12
C PHE A 102 0.38 27.20 14.30
N SER A 103 -0.81 26.75 14.72
CA SER A 103 -1.93 27.66 15.05
C SER A 103 -1.57 28.67 16.15
N ARG A 104 -0.79 28.26 17.16
CA ARG A 104 -0.27 29.19 18.18
C ARG A 104 0.72 30.20 17.59
N THR A 105 1.51 29.81 16.61
CA THR A 105 2.51 30.69 15.98
C THR A 105 1.83 31.72 15.08
N ASP A 106 0.81 31.32 14.32
CA ASP A 106 0.00 32.24 13.48
C ASP A 106 -0.73 33.29 14.33
N SER A 107 -1.26 32.92 15.50
CA SER A 107 -1.87 33.88 16.43
C SER A 107 -0.88 34.86 17.08
N LEU A 108 0.42 34.51 17.11
CA LEU A 108 1.49 35.37 17.63
C LEU A 108 2.11 36.27 16.55
N THR A 109 1.99 35.92 15.27
CA THR A 109 2.43 36.74 14.14
C THR A 109 1.38 37.76 13.70
N GLU A 110 0.08 37.46 13.82
CA GLU A 110 -1.00 38.44 13.54
C GLU A 110 -1.03 39.62 14.53
N ASN A 111 -0.61 39.41 15.79
CA ASN A 111 -0.52 40.49 16.81
C ASN A 111 0.76 41.35 16.68
N LYS A 112 1.52 41.21 15.59
CA LYS A 112 2.80 41.90 15.39
C LYS A 112 2.93 42.53 13.99
N VAL A 113 1.82 42.98 13.42
CA VAL A 113 1.82 43.89 12.26
C VAL A 113 1.39 45.27 12.76
N PRO A 114 2.22 46.33 12.60
CA PRO A 114 1.86 47.70 12.99
C PRO A 114 0.74 48.29 12.14
#